data_AF-A0A7T1DWF8-F1
#
_entry.id   AF-A0A7T1DWF8-F1
#
_cell.length_a   1.000
_cell.length_b   1.000
_cell.length_c   1.000
_cell.angle_alpha   90.00
_cell.angle_beta   90.00
_cell.angle_gamma   90.00
#
_symmetry.space_group_name_H-M   'P 1'
#
loop_
_entity.id
_entity.type
_entity.pdbx_description
1 polymer ?
#
loop_
_entity_poly.entity_id
_entity_poly.type
_entity_poly.pdbx_seq_one_letter_code
_entity_poly.pdbx_strand_id
1 'polypeptide(L)'
;MSALPAFAPPDDALFQRAQSLLDDEWLAHDADLAPVLPMVLARGVGQDWHKAGTFRHHLVGVARSLALWGQPRDVRLLGLLHSVYGNAFVDLVKFDAASERGRLQALVGESAEHLVYLFCTMSRAQFVQKVLAGELQADGSLVVEKNGPAPRQTVHLAPYEVAAFTIVSMADTIEQWFSWQDDIYSRFPAVDPSRPQAVHWAASLWPGPMRPTARMVSQIAALGLALQHPGLRGQLPLPPVFDHCSQGLTAQDEAAATALYWSVIQLAQPLVDLDGATATLEQAVRLNPWVGEPQMVLAQLYLSAGRAQDAACASRGALQAFSAWGNAWDKRVQWDAWIAWTRILLQSAEEGGWPARLDKLNNVALKG
;
A
#
# COMPACT_ATOMS: atom_id res chain seq x y z
N MET A 1 16.44 -30.87 -0.99
CA MET A 1 15.31 -29.94 -1.12
C MET A 1 15.67 -28.70 -0.33
N SER A 2 15.58 -27.51 -0.93
CA SER A 2 15.75 -26.25 -0.18
C SER A 2 14.66 -26.17 0.89
N ALA A 3 14.96 -25.58 2.05
CA ALA A 3 13.94 -25.34 3.06
C ALA A 3 12.86 -24.41 2.48
N LEU A 4 11.60 -24.69 2.81
CA LEU A 4 10.47 -23.82 2.48
C LEU A 4 10.75 -22.39 2.99
N PRO A 5 10.28 -21.35 2.30
CA PRO A 5 10.25 -20.00 2.86
C PRO A 5 9.49 -19.99 4.19
N ALA A 6 9.91 -19.13 5.12
CA ALA A 6 9.13 -18.86 6.32
C ALA A 6 7.92 -18.00 5.94
N PHE A 7 6.72 -18.44 6.33
CA PHE A 7 5.48 -17.70 6.16
C PHE A 7 5.05 -17.11 7.50
N ALA A 8 4.52 -15.89 7.48
CA ALA A 8 4.00 -15.26 8.70
C ALA A 8 2.83 -16.09 9.27
N PRO A 9 2.76 -16.26 10.61
CA PRO A 9 1.64 -16.94 11.23
C PRO A 9 0.34 -16.15 11.00
N PRO A 10 -0.81 -16.83 10.86
CA PRO A 10 -2.09 -16.15 10.70
C PRO A 10 -2.48 -15.41 11.98
N ASP A 11 -2.99 -14.19 11.82
CA ASP A 11 -3.69 -13.42 12.84
C ASP A 11 -5.19 -13.39 12.49
N ASP A 12 -5.96 -14.22 13.20
CA ASP A 12 -7.39 -14.37 12.95
C ASP A 12 -8.15 -13.05 13.18
N ALA A 13 -7.76 -12.25 14.17
CA ALA A 13 -8.43 -10.98 14.45
C ALA A 13 -8.17 -9.94 13.35
N LEU A 14 -6.95 -9.91 12.82
CA LEU A 14 -6.61 -9.08 11.66
C LEU A 14 -7.35 -9.56 10.41
N PHE A 15 -7.40 -10.87 10.16
CA PHE A 15 -8.12 -11.42 9.01
C PHE A 15 -9.63 -11.17 9.08
N GLN A 16 -10.25 -11.27 10.26
CA GLN A 16 -11.67 -10.94 10.43
C GLN A 16 -11.96 -9.46 10.14
N ARG A 17 -11.09 -8.55 10.59
CA ARG A 17 -11.19 -7.13 10.23
C ARG A 17 -11.04 -6.93 8.72
N ALA A 18 -10.07 -7.57 8.08
CA ALA A 18 -9.90 -7.51 6.63
C ALA A 18 -11.16 -7.99 5.89
N GLN A 19 -11.76 -9.10 6.33
CA GLN A 19 -13.00 -9.62 5.73
C GLN A 19 -14.16 -8.64 5.80
N SER A 20 -14.33 -7.89 6.89
CA SER A 20 -15.37 -6.86 6.97
C SER A 20 -15.19 -5.71 5.96
N LEU A 21 -13.98 -5.53 5.42
CA LEU A 21 -13.65 -4.50 4.42
C LEU A 21 -13.70 -5.03 2.98
N LEU A 22 -14.13 -6.30 2.78
CA LEU A 22 -14.41 -6.87 1.45
C LEU A 22 -15.81 -6.47 0.93
N ASP A 23 -16.68 -5.96 1.79
CA ASP A 23 -17.94 -5.35 1.38
C ASP A 23 -17.63 -4.05 0.62
N ASP A 24 -18.01 -3.95 -0.66
CA ASP A 24 -17.79 -2.75 -1.47
C ASP A 24 -18.42 -1.49 -0.86
N GLU A 25 -19.46 -1.65 -0.04
CA GLU A 25 -20.18 -0.57 0.66
C GLU A 25 -19.67 -0.34 2.10
N TRP A 26 -18.56 -0.96 2.53
CA TRP A 26 -18.03 -0.84 3.90
C TRP A 26 -17.91 0.62 4.37
N LEU A 27 -17.52 1.51 3.46
CA LEU A 27 -17.30 2.91 3.75
C LEU A 27 -18.61 3.68 3.99
N ALA A 28 -19.71 3.25 3.37
CA ALA A 28 -21.04 3.81 3.60
C ALA A 28 -21.60 3.41 4.97
N HIS A 29 -21.13 2.29 5.53
CA HIS A 29 -21.48 1.80 6.86
C HIS A 29 -20.54 2.30 7.98
N ASP A 30 -19.43 2.97 7.62
CA ASP A 30 -18.48 3.48 8.60
C ASP A 30 -18.98 4.76 9.28
N ALA A 31 -19.14 4.72 10.60
CA ALA A 31 -19.72 5.84 11.36
C ALA A 31 -18.91 7.14 11.27
N ASP A 32 -17.60 7.05 11.05
CA ASP A 32 -16.70 8.21 11.02
C ASP A 32 -16.54 8.77 9.61
N LEU A 33 -16.41 7.89 8.62
CA LEU A 33 -16.09 8.27 7.23
C LEU A 33 -17.33 8.47 6.36
N ALA A 34 -18.41 7.72 6.58
CA ALA A 34 -19.64 7.81 5.78
C ALA A 34 -20.21 9.24 5.68
N PRO A 35 -20.28 10.04 6.77
CA PRO A 35 -20.81 11.41 6.71
C PRO A 35 -20.03 12.35 5.78
N VAL A 36 -18.78 12.02 5.47
CA VAL A 36 -17.87 12.85 4.67
C VAL A 36 -17.93 12.49 3.18
N LEU A 37 -18.40 11.29 2.83
CA LEU A 37 -18.44 10.80 1.45
C LEU A 37 -19.22 11.69 0.48
N PRO A 38 -20.42 12.22 0.81
CA PRO A 38 -21.16 13.05 -0.13
C PRO A 38 -20.35 14.28 -0.57
N MET A 39 -19.59 14.87 0.36
CA MET A 39 -18.73 16.01 0.06
C MET A 39 -17.56 15.61 -0.83
N VAL A 40 -16.90 14.48 -0.55
CA VAL A 40 -15.78 13.97 -1.35
C VAL A 40 -16.24 13.62 -2.77
N LEU A 41 -17.36 12.91 -2.89
CA LEU A 41 -17.94 12.50 -4.17
C LEU A 41 -18.42 13.68 -5.02
N ALA A 42 -19.00 14.72 -4.41
CA ALA A 42 -19.45 15.93 -5.09
C ALA A 42 -18.31 16.67 -5.82
N ARG A 43 -17.04 16.39 -5.50
CA ARG A 43 -15.86 16.99 -6.14
C ARG A 43 -15.39 16.24 -7.40
N GLY A 44 -16.16 15.25 -7.87
CA GLY A 44 -15.87 14.54 -9.11
C GLY A 44 -14.77 13.48 -9.00
N VAL A 45 -14.37 13.10 -7.77
CA VAL A 45 -13.23 12.18 -7.55
C VAL A 45 -13.40 10.81 -8.21
N GLY A 46 -14.64 10.39 -8.49
CA GLY A 46 -14.91 9.15 -9.23
C GLY A 46 -14.71 9.24 -10.74
N GLN A 47 -14.55 10.45 -11.28
CA GLN A 47 -14.34 10.74 -12.70
C GLN A 47 -12.90 11.18 -12.99
N ASP A 48 -12.15 11.57 -11.96
CA ASP A 48 -10.75 11.95 -12.09
C ASP A 48 -9.85 10.72 -12.20
N TRP A 49 -9.00 10.71 -13.23
CA TRP A 49 -7.90 9.77 -13.34
C TRP A 49 -6.91 9.95 -12.19
N HIS A 50 -6.43 8.84 -11.62
CA HIS A 50 -5.38 8.83 -10.61
C HIS A 50 -4.57 7.54 -10.67
N LYS A 51 -3.44 7.57 -11.40
CA LYS A 51 -2.42 6.50 -11.41
C LYS A 51 -3.01 5.14 -11.75
N ALA A 52 -3.24 4.25 -10.78
CA ALA A 52 -3.75 2.89 -11.01
C ALA A 52 -5.27 2.82 -11.23
N GLY A 53 -6.01 3.91 -11.05
CA GLY A 53 -7.47 3.92 -11.17
C GLY A 53 -8.07 5.32 -11.14
N THR A 54 -9.22 5.47 -10.47
CA THR A 54 -9.84 6.78 -10.21
C THR A 54 -9.35 7.35 -8.89
N PHE A 55 -9.46 8.66 -8.72
CA PHE A 55 -9.09 9.28 -7.44
C PHE A 55 -9.97 8.77 -6.28
N ARG A 56 -11.26 8.47 -6.53
CA ARG A 56 -12.12 7.77 -5.55
C ARG A 56 -11.51 6.44 -5.12
N HIS A 57 -11.10 5.62 -6.07
CA HIS A 57 -10.52 4.30 -5.79
C HIS A 57 -9.31 4.43 -4.86
N HIS A 58 -8.42 5.37 -5.17
CA HIS A 58 -7.25 5.69 -4.37
C HIS A 58 -7.59 6.11 -2.94
N LEU A 59 -8.48 7.09 -2.77
CA LEU A 59 -8.88 7.56 -1.45
C LEU A 59 -9.51 6.46 -0.59
N VAL A 60 -10.33 5.60 -1.20
CA VAL A 60 -10.93 4.44 -0.53
C VAL A 60 -9.86 3.42 -0.13
N GLY A 61 -8.88 3.15 -1.00
CA GLY A 61 -7.77 2.24 -0.72
C GLY A 61 -6.89 2.72 0.45
N VAL A 62 -6.60 4.02 0.53
CA VAL A 62 -5.86 4.61 1.66
C VAL A 62 -6.68 4.51 2.95
N ALA A 63 -7.97 4.88 2.89
CA ALA A 63 -8.87 4.78 4.04
C ALA A 63 -9.01 3.34 4.55
N ARG A 64 -9.03 2.35 3.65
CA ARG A 64 -9.08 0.93 3.98
C ARG A 64 -7.86 0.47 4.78
N SER A 65 -6.65 0.82 4.33
CA SER A 65 -5.41 0.52 5.09
C SER A 65 -5.47 1.13 6.50
N LEU A 66 -5.85 2.40 6.61
CA LEU A 66 -5.87 3.09 7.91
C LEU A 66 -6.94 2.54 8.85
N ALA A 67 -8.12 2.17 8.32
CA ALA A 67 -9.16 1.48 9.08
C ALA A 67 -8.68 0.12 9.59
N LEU A 68 -8.04 -0.67 8.72
CA LEU A 68 -7.50 -1.97 9.06
C LEU A 68 -6.38 -1.89 10.11
N TRP A 69 -5.56 -0.84 10.04
CA TRP A 69 -4.50 -0.53 11.00
C TRP A 69 -5.02 0.06 12.32
N GLY A 70 -6.34 0.21 12.48
CA GLY A 70 -6.95 0.71 13.71
C GLY A 70 -6.59 2.16 14.03
N GLN A 71 -6.31 2.97 13.01
CA GLN A 71 -5.97 4.38 13.21
C GLN A 71 -7.16 5.16 13.77
N PRO A 72 -6.92 6.21 14.59
CA PRO A 72 -8.00 7.03 15.14
C PRO A 72 -8.72 7.82 14.04
N ARG A 73 -9.91 8.30 14.38
CA ARG A 73 -10.85 8.98 13.49
C ARG A 73 -10.20 10.09 12.66
N ASP A 74 -9.42 10.97 13.28
CA ASP A 74 -8.77 12.10 12.64
C ASP A 74 -7.70 11.66 11.62
N VAL A 75 -6.94 10.62 11.90
CA VAL A 75 -5.96 10.04 10.95
C VAL A 75 -6.65 9.32 9.79
N ARG A 76 -7.76 8.63 10.05
CA ARG A 76 -8.57 8.00 8.99
C ARG A 76 -9.21 9.05 8.07
N LEU A 77 -9.72 10.14 8.64
CA LEU A 77 -10.23 11.29 7.90
C LEU A 77 -9.12 12.00 7.12
N LEU A 78 -7.93 12.15 7.73
CA LEU A 78 -6.75 12.62 7.02
C LEU A 78 -6.50 11.76 5.78
N GLY A 79 -6.49 10.42 5.90
CA GLY A 79 -6.31 9.53 4.75
C GLY A 79 -7.36 9.69 3.65
N LEU A 80 -8.63 9.84 3.99
CA LEU A 80 -9.70 10.09 3.01
C LEU A 80 -9.58 11.46 2.33
N LEU A 81 -8.92 12.43 2.98
CA LEU A 81 -8.87 13.83 2.57
C LEU A 81 -7.45 14.32 2.25
N HIS A 82 -6.46 13.44 2.17
CA HIS A 82 -5.03 13.80 2.21
C HIS A 82 -4.52 14.61 0.99
N SER A 83 -5.39 14.88 0.02
CA SER A 83 -5.09 15.66 -1.18
C SER A 83 -6.17 16.70 -1.53
N VAL A 84 -7.12 16.98 -0.62
CA VAL A 84 -8.29 17.83 -0.95
C VAL A 84 -7.94 19.30 -1.22
N TYR A 85 -6.91 19.84 -0.57
CA TYR A 85 -6.44 21.21 -0.81
C TYR A 85 -5.45 21.33 -1.98
N GLY A 86 -5.33 20.28 -2.81
CA GLY A 86 -4.26 20.14 -3.80
C GLY A 86 -2.93 19.74 -3.15
N ASN A 87 -2.02 19.17 -3.93
CA ASN A 87 -0.68 18.80 -3.45
C ASN A 87 0.39 19.11 -4.53
N ALA A 88 1.67 19.17 -4.14
CA ALA A 88 2.77 19.56 -5.03
C ALA A 88 2.99 18.66 -6.28
N PHE A 89 2.28 17.54 -6.40
CA PHE A 89 2.45 16.56 -7.48
C PHE A 89 1.20 16.36 -8.34
N VAL A 90 0.04 16.90 -7.92
CA VAL A 90 -1.24 16.72 -8.59
C VAL A 90 -2.04 18.03 -8.49
N ASP A 91 -2.29 18.67 -9.64
CA ASP A 91 -3.07 19.91 -9.78
C ASP A 91 -4.59 19.62 -9.72
N LEU A 92 -5.00 18.85 -8.71
CA LEU A 92 -6.39 18.55 -8.36
C LEU A 92 -6.74 19.34 -7.09
N VAL A 93 -6.68 20.67 -7.15
CA VAL A 93 -7.19 21.51 -6.07
C VAL A 93 -8.71 21.28 -5.98
N LYS A 94 -9.15 20.49 -5.00
CA LYS A 94 -10.58 20.25 -4.78
C LYS A 94 -11.17 21.25 -3.80
N PHE A 95 -10.36 21.89 -2.96
CA PHE A 95 -10.74 22.93 -2.02
C PHE A 95 -9.71 24.06 -2.02
N ASP A 96 -10.17 25.30 -1.99
CA ASP A 96 -9.27 26.45 -1.74
C ASP A 96 -9.00 26.57 -0.23
N ALA A 97 -7.75 26.27 0.17
CA ALA A 97 -7.31 26.37 1.55
C ALA A 97 -7.41 27.79 2.13
N ALA A 98 -7.51 28.83 1.31
CA ALA A 98 -7.68 30.21 1.78
C ALA A 98 -9.12 30.52 2.21
N SER A 99 -10.12 29.84 1.64
CA SER A 99 -11.53 30.21 1.81
C SER A 99 -12.44 29.10 2.34
N GLU A 100 -12.07 27.82 2.19
CA GLU A 100 -12.98 26.69 2.48
C GLU A 100 -12.63 25.89 3.75
N ARG A 101 -11.57 26.25 4.49
CA ARG A 101 -11.14 25.51 5.69
C ARG A 101 -12.21 25.41 6.77
N GLY A 102 -12.90 26.52 7.06
CA GLY A 102 -13.96 26.54 8.08
C GLY A 102 -15.11 25.60 7.77
N ARG A 103 -15.44 25.42 6.47
CA ARG A 103 -16.48 24.47 6.05
C ARG A 103 -16.04 23.03 6.24
N LEU A 104 -14.79 22.71 5.91
CA LEU A 104 -14.25 21.37 6.15
C LEU A 104 -14.18 21.09 7.65
N GLN A 105 -13.64 22.01 8.43
CA GLN A 105 -13.54 21.92 9.89
C GLN A 105 -14.89 21.67 10.55
N ALA A 106 -15.95 22.35 10.12
CA ALA A 106 -17.30 22.13 10.65
C ALA A 106 -17.82 20.70 10.41
N LEU A 107 -17.36 20.04 9.35
CA LEU A 107 -17.76 18.68 8.99
C LEU A 107 -16.90 17.61 9.69
N VAL A 108 -15.57 17.81 9.71
CA VAL A 108 -14.63 16.76 10.15
C VAL A 108 -14.08 16.98 11.55
N GLY A 109 -14.24 18.18 12.11
CA GLY A 109 -13.67 18.62 13.38
C GLY A 109 -12.30 19.30 13.19
N GLU A 110 -11.90 20.05 14.22
CA GLU A 110 -10.66 20.85 14.23
C GLU A 110 -9.40 20.00 14.07
N SER A 111 -9.27 18.92 14.84
CA SER A 111 -8.09 18.04 14.80
C SER A 111 -7.89 17.41 13.41
N ALA A 112 -8.93 16.86 12.81
CA ALA A 112 -8.83 16.25 11.48
C ALA A 112 -8.53 17.29 10.38
N GLU A 113 -9.18 18.46 10.42
CA GLU A 113 -8.93 19.51 9.43
C GLU A 113 -7.50 20.06 9.54
N HIS A 114 -6.98 20.24 10.76
CA HIS A 114 -5.61 20.67 11.00
C HIS A 114 -4.59 19.71 10.39
N LEU A 115 -4.76 18.39 10.62
CA LEU A 115 -3.92 17.37 9.98
C LEU A 115 -4.00 17.43 8.45
N VAL A 116 -5.20 17.53 7.88
CA VAL A 116 -5.41 17.60 6.43
C VAL A 116 -4.72 18.83 5.84
N TYR A 117 -4.89 20.00 6.47
CA TYR A 117 -4.28 21.24 6.04
C TYR A 117 -2.75 21.15 6.04
N LEU A 118 -2.16 20.70 7.15
CA LEU A 118 -0.71 20.54 7.27
C LEU A 118 -0.17 19.56 6.22
N PHE A 119 -0.80 18.39 6.07
CA PHE A 119 -0.35 17.36 5.13
C PHE A 119 -0.41 17.82 3.68
N CYS A 120 -1.46 18.55 3.29
CA CYS A 120 -1.61 19.09 1.93
C CYS A 120 -0.62 20.23 1.64
N THR A 121 -0.31 21.06 2.65
CA THR A 121 0.47 22.29 2.45
C THR A 121 1.96 22.13 2.72
N MET A 122 2.38 21.09 3.42
CA MET A 122 3.81 20.78 3.63
C MET A 122 4.46 20.07 2.43
N SER A 123 5.79 20.19 2.33
CA SER A 123 6.60 19.41 1.39
C SER A 123 6.68 17.96 1.83
N ARG A 124 5.79 17.12 1.27
CA ARG A 124 5.77 15.67 1.55
C ARG A 124 7.07 14.97 1.16
N ALA A 125 7.71 15.40 0.07
CA ALA A 125 9.00 14.84 -0.34
C ALA A 125 10.09 15.14 0.70
N GLN A 126 10.17 16.38 1.20
CA GLN A 126 11.14 16.73 2.25
C GLN A 126 10.81 16.04 3.57
N PHE A 127 9.53 15.92 3.93
CA PHE A 127 9.09 15.15 5.09
C PHE A 127 9.62 13.72 5.03
N VAL A 128 9.35 12.98 3.94
CA VAL A 128 9.83 11.61 3.75
C VAL A 128 11.36 11.55 3.78
N GLN A 129 12.06 12.46 3.09
CA GLN A 129 13.53 12.53 3.11
C GLN A 129 14.07 12.64 4.54
N LYS A 130 13.54 13.57 5.33
CA LYS A 130 14.00 13.85 6.69
C LYS A 130 13.69 12.70 7.66
N VAL A 131 12.52 12.09 7.54
CA VAL A 131 12.15 10.90 8.34
C VAL A 131 13.11 9.74 8.02
N LEU A 132 13.35 9.46 6.74
CA LEU A 132 14.28 8.40 6.31
C LEU A 132 15.74 8.69 6.69
N ALA A 133 16.14 9.95 6.77
CA ALA A 133 17.46 10.38 7.22
C ALA A 133 17.62 10.38 8.74
N GLY A 134 16.56 10.09 9.51
CA GLY A 134 16.60 10.10 10.98
C GLY A 134 16.74 11.50 11.58
N GLU A 135 16.25 12.55 10.89
CA GLU A 135 16.38 13.94 11.33
C GLU A 135 15.30 14.39 12.35
N LEU A 136 14.59 13.43 12.94
CA LEU A 136 13.63 13.69 14.02
C LEU A 136 14.36 14.29 15.22
N GLN A 137 13.72 15.25 15.90
CA GLN A 137 14.21 15.73 17.19
C GLN A 137 14.02 14.67 18.28
N ALA A 138 14.68 14.84 19.42
CA ALA A 138 14.61 13.89 20.54
C ALA A 138 13.18 13.66 21.06
N ASP A 139 12.31 14.67 20.97
CA ASP A 139 10.89 14.56 21.32
C ASP A 139 10.02 13.94 20.20
N GLY A 140 10.59 13.69 19.01
CA GLY A 140 9.90 13.18 17.83
C GLY A 140 9.35 14.28 16.90
N SER A 141 9.55 15.57 17.22
CA SER A 141 9.14 16.67 16.35
C SER A 141 10.01 16.78 15.09
N LEU A 142 9.48 17.46 14.06
CA LEU A 142 10.18 17.67 12.80
C LEU A 142 9.82 19.02 12.17
N VAL A 143 10.81 19.71 11.60
CA VAL A 143 10.59 20.94 10.82
C VAL A 143 10.67 20.62 9.33
N VAL A 144 9.64 21.02 8.59
CA VAL A 144 9.56 20.88 7.13
C VAL A 144 9.15 22.18 6.47
N GLU A 145 9.46 22.33 5.18
CA GLU A 145 9.03 23.46 4.35
C GLU A 145 7.57 23.28 3.93
N LYS A 146 6.86 24.40 3.76
CA LYS A 146 5.59 24.45 3.01
C LYS A 146 5.85 24.42 1.51
N ASN A 147 4.89 23.88 0.76
CA ASN A 147 4.86 23.96 -0.69
C ASN A 147 4.76 25.43 -1.15
N GLY A 148 5.33 25.73 -2.31
CA GLY A 148 5.30 27.07 -2.90
C GLY A 148 6.65 27.56 -3.44
N PRO A 149 6.69 28.75 -4.05
CA PRO A 149 7.91 29.37 -4.54
C PRO A 149 8.84 29.76 -3.39
N ALA A 150 10.14 29.87 -3.68
CA ALA A 150 11.10 30.39 -2.72
C ALA A 150 10.88 31.92 -2.50
N PRO A 151 11.10 32.45 -1.28
CA PRO A 151 11.51 31.76 -0.06
C PRO A 151 10.34 30.99 0.58
N ARG A 152 10.56 29.71 0.91
CA ARG A 152 9.51 28.86 1.50
C ARG A 152 9.41 29.08 3.00
N GLN A 153 8.18 29.15 3.50
CA GLN A 153 7.92 29.13 4.94
C GLN A 153 8.16 27.73 5.50
N THR A 154 8.59 27.63 6.75
CA THR A 154 8.68 26.37 7.46
C THR A 154 7.44 26.14 8.33
N VAL A 155 7.19 24.88 8.65
CA VAL A 155 6.19 24.44 9.61
C VAL A 155 6.84 23.44 10.57
N HIS A 156 6.54 23.62 11.86
CA HIS A 156 6.97 22.72 12.91
C HIS A 156 5.87 21.67 13.13
N LEU A 157 6.24 20.40 13.00
CA LEU A 157 5.36 19.26 13.23
C LEU A 157 5.61 18.69 14.63
N ALA A 158 4.56 18.59 15.42
CA ALA A 158 4.54 17.89 16.70
C ALA A 158 4.68 16.36 16.50
N PRO A 159 5.10 15.61 17.54
CA PRO A 159 5.33 14.16 17.43
C PRO A 159 4.11 13.38 16.92
N TYR A 160 2.89 13.78 17.33
CA TYR A 160 1.65 13.19 16.84
C TYR A 160 1.47 13.38 15.33
N GLU A 161 1.74 14.58 14.81
CA GLU A 161 1.62 14.91 13.39
C GLU A 161 2.66 14.14 12.58
N VAL A 162 3.89 14.03 13.08
CA VAL A 162 4.93 13.23 12.44
C VAL A 162 4.56 11.74 12.39
N ALA A 163 4.00 11.19 13.47
CA ALA A 163 3.50 9.80 13.47
C ALA A 163 2.35 9.63 12.46
N ALA A 164 1.35 10.51 12.50
CA ALA A 164 0.19 10.46 11.60
C ALA A 164 0.62 10.55 10.13
N PHE A 165 1.51 11.48 9.79
CA PHE A 165 1.96 11.70 8.42
C PHE A 165 2.87 10.58 7.92
N THR A 166 3.64 9.96 8.81
CA THR A 166 4.42 8.77 8.46
C THR A 166 3.49 7.61 8.11
N ILE A 167 2.50 7.31 8.96
CA ILE A 167 1.53 6.24 8.72
C ILE A 167 0.69 6.50 7.46
N VAL A 168 0.18 7.71 7.26
CA VAL A 168 -0.58 8.05 6.05
C VAL A 168 0.30 8.01 4.81
N SER A 169 1.58 8.41 4.88
CA SER A 169 2.52 8.25 3.77
C SER A 169 2.78 6.79 3.42
N MET A 170 2.85 5.89 4.43
CA MET A 170 2.96 4.45 4.21
C MET A 170 1.73 3.91 3.45
N ALA A 171 0.51 4.27 3.88
CA ALA A 171 -0.74 3.87 3.24
C ALA A 171 -0.90 4.46 1.82
N ASP A 172 -0.67 5.76 1.65
CA ASP A 172 -0.70 6.47 0.36
C ASP A 172 0.27 5.84 -0.65
N THR A 173 1.49 5.54 -0.20
CA THR A 173 2.52 4.96 -1.05
C THR A 173 2.14 3.55 -1.50
N ILE A 174 1.79 2.65 -0.57
CA ILE A 174 1.46 1.28 -0.97
C ILE A 174 0.22 1.23 -1.85
N GLU A 175 -0.79 2.09 -1.62
CA GLU A 175 -2.05 2.06 -2.37
C GLU A 175 -1.82 2.33 -3.87
N GLN A 176 -0.96 3.28 -4.22
CA GLN A 176 -0.92 3.78 -5.59
C GLN A 176 0.27 3.29 -6.40
N TRP A 177 1.41 2.97 -5.77
CA TRP A 177 2.69 2.91 -6.48
C TRP A 177 2.90 1.61 -7.28
N PHE A 178 3.34 1.76 -8.52
CA PHE A 178 3.78 0.68 -9.40
C PHE A 178 4.80 1.20 -10.43
N SER A 179 5.25 0.35 -11.36
CA SER A 179 6.38 0.64 -12.25
C SER A 179 6.26 1.93 -13.07
N TRP A 180 5.06 2.34 -13.48
CA TRP A 180 4.89 3.61 -14.20
C TRP A 180 5.32 4.80 -13.34
N GLN A 181 4.96 4.79 -12.05
CA GLN A 181 5.41 5.80 -11.10
C GLN A 181 6.90 5.70 -10.78
N ASP A 182 7.47 4.49 -10.76
CA ASP A 182 8.92 4.31 -10.60
C ASP A 182 9.71 5.01 -11.70
N ASP A 183 9.17 5.07 -12.92
CA ASP A 183 9.87 5.69 -14.05
C ASP A 183 9.69 7.22 -14.07
N ILE A 184 8.47 7.73 -13.86
CA ILE A 184 8.20 9.18 -13.87
C ILE A 184 8.74 9.88 -12.62
N TYR A 185 8.72 9.22 -11.46
CA TYR A 185 9.26 9.72 -10.20
C TYR A 185 10.53 8.97 -9.80
N SER A 186 11.38 8.71 -10.79
CA SER A 186 12.67 8.03 -10.56
C SER A 186 13.44 8.70 -9.43
N ARG A 187 13.90 7.88 -8.47
CA ARG A 187 14.61 8.28 -7.24
C ARG A 187 13.78 9.01 -6.18
N PHE A 188 12.45 8.99 -6.26
CA PHE A 188 11.61 9.49 -5.16
C PHE A 188 12.09 8.93 -3.79
N PRO A 189 12.20 9.77 -2.75
CA PRO A 189 11.73 11.16 -2.66
C PRO A 189 12.68 12.22 -3.26
N ALA A 190 13.88 11.86 -3.70
CA ALA A 190 14.83 12.76 -4.38
C ALA A 190 14.63 12.72 -5.91
N VAL A 191 13.44 13.14 -6.36
CA VAL A 191 13.06 13.14 -7.78
C VAL A 191 14.05 13.98 -8.59
N ASP A 192 14.45 13.48 -9.76
CA ASP A 192 15.30 14.20 -10.72
C ASP A 192 14.44 14.99 -11.73
N PRO A 193 14.30 16.33 -11.59
CA PRO A 193 13.47 17.14 -12.47
C PRO A 193 14.15 17.44 -13.82
N SER A 194 15.40 17.03 -14.02
CA SER A 194 16.17 17.40 -15.22
C SER A 194 15.82 16.56 -16.45
N ARG A 195 15.03 15.49 -16.31
CA ARG A 195 14.73 14.53 -17.38
C ARG A 195 13.59 15.04 -18.28
N PRO A 196 13.85 15.46 -19.53
CA PRO A 196 12.81 16.01 -20.39
C PRO A 196 11.90 14.91 -20.96
N GLN A 197 10.58 15.12 -20.89
CA GLN A 197 9.59 14.16 -21.37
C GLN A 197 9.75 13.84 -22.87
N ALA A 198 10.03 14.83 -23.72
CA ALA A 198 10.17 14.61 -25.17
C ALA A 198 11.25 13.57 -25.52
N VAL A 199 12.29 13.45 -24.69
CA VAL A 199 13.37 12.46 -24.85
C VAL A 199 12.99 11.12 -24.21
N HIS A 200 12.28 11.15 -23.08
CA HIS A 200 11.92 9.98 -22.28
C HIS A 200 10.43 9.60 -22.42
N TRP A 201 9.81 9.87 -23.56
CA TRP A 201 8.35 9.76 -23.75
C TRP A 201 7.82 8.37 -23.43
N ALA A 202 8.62 7.31 -23.65
CA ALA A 202 8.22 5.93 -23.36
C ALA A 202 7.88 5.71 -21.88
N ALA A 203 8.61 6.38 -20.97
CA ALA A 203 8.32 6.34 -19.53
C ALA A 203 7.00 7.03 -19.16
N SER A 204 6.47 7.90 -20.02
CA SER A 204 5.19 8.57 -19.80
C SER A 204 3.98 7.76 -20.26
N LEU A 205 4.17 6.68 -21.03
CA LEU A 205 3.05 5.84 -21.50
C LEU A 205 2.34 5.15 -20.33
N TRP A 206 1.07 5.48 -20.15
CA TRP A 206 0.21 4.89 -19.14
C TRP A 206 -0.65 3.74 -19.72
N PRO A 207 -0.92 2.65 -18.97
CA PRO A 207 -0.45 2.36 -17.61
C PRO A 207 0.95 1.73 -17.58
N GLY A 208 1.68 1.70 -18.70
CA GLY A 208 2.93 0.97 -18.78
C GLY A 208 2.74 -0.53 -18.50
N PRO A 209 3.77 -1.25 -18.02
CA PRO A 209 3.70 -2.69 -17.82
C PRO A 209 2.98 -3.13 -16.53
N MET A 210 2.56 -2.19 -15.66
CA MET A 210 1.94 -2.48 -14.36
C MET A 210 2.76 -3.44 -13.48
N ARG A 211 4.09 -3.46 -13.64
CA ARG A 211 4.97 -4.26 -12.77
C ARG A 211 4.89 -3.68 -11.35
N PRO A 212 4.86 -4.51 -10.30
CA PRO A 212 4.96 -4.00 -8.94
C PRO A 212 6.22 -3.14 -8.74
N THR A 213 6.14 -2.20 -7.80
CA THR A 213 7.31 -1.38 -7.48
C THR A 213 8.45 -2.23 -6.93
N ALA A 214 9.67 -1.85 -7.29
CA ALA A 214 10.91 -2.52 -6.88
C ALA A 214 11.71 -1.71 -5.83
N ARG A 215 11.09 -0.69 -5.22
CA ARG A 215 11.78 0.23 -4.28
C ARG A 215 10.91 0.84 -3.18
N MET A 216 9.59 0.85 -3.34
CA MET A 216 8.75 1.58 -2.38
C MET A 216 8.43 0.75 -1.14
N VAL A 217 8.39 -0.58 -1.21
CA VAL A 217 8.11 -1.43 -0.02
C VAL A 217 9.24 -1.31 1.01
N SER A 218 10.50 -1.27 0.59
CA SER A 218 11.66 -1.03 1.47
C SER A 218 11.65 0.39 2.05
N GLN A 219 11.25 1.39 1.25
CA GLN A 219 11.05 2.76 1.75
C GLN A 219 9.94 2.81 2.82
N ILE A 220 8.80 2.16 2.57
CA ILE A 220 7.70 2.06 3.54
C ILE A 220 8.17 1.32 4.81
N ALA A 221 8.98 0.26 4.68
CA ALA A 221 9.57 -0.42 5.83
C ALA A 221 10.46 0.50 6.66
N ALA A 222 11.29 1.33 6.01
CA ALA A 222 12.13 2.32 6.68
C ALA A 222 11.31 3.43 7.36
N LEU A 223 10.20 3.87 6.75
CA LEU A 223 9.23 4.76 7.42
C LEU A 223 8.60 4.09 8.64
N GLY A 224 8.25 2.81 8.55
CA GLY A 224 7.77 2.02 9.68
C GLY A 224 8.80 1.99 10.82
N LEU A 225 10.07 1.69 10.52
CA LEU A 225 11.14 1.70 11.52
C LEU A 225 11.29 3.07 12.22
N ALA A 226 11.07 4.18 11.50
CA ALA A 226 11.11 5.51 12.11
C ALA A 226 10.02 5.70 13.19
N LEU A 227 8.87 5.01 13.11
CA LEU A 227 7.83 5.02 14.14
C LEU A 227 8.28 4.40 15.47
N GLN A 228 9.38 3.65 15.49
CA GLN A 228 9.98 3.12 16.72
C GLN A 228 10.74 4.18 17.52
N HIS A 229 10.93 5.38 16.96
CA HIS A 229 11.55 6.51 17.66
C HIS A 229 10.85 6.78 19.01
N PRO A 230 11.58 6.99 20.13
CA PRO A 230 10.97 7.13 21.46
C PRO A 230 9.92 8.24 21.56
N GLY A 231 10.08 9.34 20.84
CA GLY A 231 9.10 10.43 20.78
C GLY A 231 7.82 10.14 19.98
N LEU A 232 7.89 9.18 19.05
CA LEU A 232 6.75 8.77 18.22
C LEU A 232 6.03 7.54 18.76
N ARG A 233 6.77 6.66 19.45
CA ARG A 233 6.23 5.42 19.99
C ARG A 233 5.11 5.71 20.99
N GLY A 234 3.93 5.16 20.74
CA GLY A 234 2.75 5.34 21.58
C GLY A 234 1.89 6.56 21.21
N GLN A 235 2.30 7.38 20.23
CA GLN A 235 1.42 8.44 19.70
C GLN A 235 0.20 7.85 18.97
N LEU A 236 0.42 6.79 18.19
CA LEU A 236 -0.59 6.12 17.37
C LEU A 236 -0.39 4.60 17.38
N PRO A 237 -1.44 3.80 17.12
CA PRO A 237 -1.29 2.37 16.86
C PRO A 237 -0.31 2.13 15.70
N LEU A 238 0.60 1.17 15.86
CA LEU A 238 1.55 0.83 14.81
C LEU A 238 0.86 -0.01 13.72
N PRO A 239 1.08 0.30 12.43
CA PRO A 239 0.67 -0.59 11.35
C PRO A 239 1.22 -2.02 11.55
N PRO A 240 0.42 -3.08 11.31
CA PRO A 240 0.82 -4.47 11.52
C PRO A 240 1.83 -4.98 10.48
N VAL A 241 2.13 -4.19 9.45
CA VAL A 241 3.14 -4.52 8.43
C VAL A 241 4.56 -4.49 9.01
N PHE A 242 5.47 -5.27 8.42
CA PHE A 242 6.88 -5.36 8.86
C PHE A 242 7.03 -5.72 10.35
N ASP A 243 6.20 -6.66 10.82
CA ASP A 243 6.12 -7.08 12.22
C ASP A 243 5.94 -5.87 13.15
N HIS A 244 4.80 -5.19 12.99
CA HIS A 244 4.47 -3.99 13.76
C HIS A 244 5.52 -2.88 13.62
N CYS A 245 5.97 -2.67 12.38
CA CYS A 245 6.97 -1.66 12.04
C CYS A 245 8.32 -1.84 12.76
N SER A 246 8.67 -3.06 13.14
CA SER A 246 9.91 -3.35 13.89
C SER A 246 11.01 -3.98 13.02
N GLN A 247 10.66 -4.47 11.83
CA GLN A 247 11.59 -5.08 10.88
C GLN A 247 11.74 -4.24 9.61
N GLY A 248 12.90 -4.37 8.97
CA GLY A 248 13.21 -3.70 7.71
C GLY A 248 13.04 -4.60 6.49
N LEU A 249 13.13 -3.98 5.32
CA LEU A 249 13.34 -4.64 4.04
C LEU A 249 14.42 -3.84 3.31
N THR A 250 15.47 -4.50 2.81
CA THR A 250 16.51 -3.79 2.07
C THR A 250 16.04 -3.49 0.63
N ALA A 251 16.51 -2.39 0.05
CA ALA A 251 16.21 -2.06 -1.35
C ALA A 251 16.74 -3.12 -2.32
N GLN A 252 17.84 -3.80 -1.97
CA GLN A 252 18.41 -4.88 -2.77
C GLN A 252 17.47 -6.10 -2.78
N ASP A 253 16.98 -6.50 -1.60
CA ASP A 253 16.08 -7.65 -1.47
C ASP A 253 14.74 -7.38 -2.14
N GLU A 254 14.18 -6.17 -1.98
CA GLU A 254 12.95 -5.77 -2.68
C GLU A 254 13.12 -5.85 -4.20
N ALA A 255 14.20 -5.28 -4.73
CA ALA A 255 14.45 -5.27 -6.17
C ALA A 255 14.62 -6.68 -6.73
N ALA A 256 15.37 -7.54 -6.02
CA ALA A 256 15.57 -8.92 -6.40
C ALA A 256 14.26 -9.73 -6.33
N ALA A 257 13.49 -9.61 -5.24
CA ALA A 257 12.20 -10.28 -5.09
C ALA A 257 11.22 -9.87 -6.20
N THR A 258 11.17 -8.57 -6.52
CA THR A 258 10.30 -8.03 -7.57
C THR A 258 10.69 -8.59 -8.94
N ALA A 259 11.98 -8.64 -9.27
CA ALA A 259 12.46 -9.19 -10.53
C ALA A 259 12.13 -10.68 -10.68
N LEU A 260 12.32 -11.47 -9.62
CA LEU A 260 12.01 -12.89 -9.59
C LEU A 260 10.51 -13.14 -9.77
N TYR A 261 9.67 -12.48 -8.97
CA TYR A 261 8.21 -12.53 -9.10
C TYR A 261 7.77 -12.16 -10.52
N TRP A 262 8.27 -11.03 -11.03
CA TRP A 262 7.88 -10.55 -12.34
C TRP A 262 8.29 -11.48 -13.47
N SER A 263 9.44 -12.15 -13.36
CA SER A 263 9.86 -13.16 -14.35
C SER A 263 8.88 -14.32 -14.46
N VAL A 264 8.29 -14.75 -13.35
CA VAL A 264 7.30 -15.83 -13.32
C VAL A 264 5.98 -15.35 -13.91
N ILE A 265 5.56 -14.14 -13.52
CA ILE A 265 4.34 -13.51 -14.03
C ILE A 265 4.38 -13.27 -15.56
N GLN A 266 5.54 -12.88 -16.08
CA GLN A 266 5.73 -12.69 -17.52
C GLN A 266 5.94 -14.00 -18.29
N LEU A 267 5.84 -15.15 -17.63
CA LEU A 267 6.11 -16.46 -18.22
C LEU A 267 7.53 -16.55 -18.83
N ALA A 268 8.49 -15.87 -18.21
CA ALA A 268 9.91 -15.89 -18.59
C ALA A 268 10.67 -17.08 -17.98
N GLN A 269 9.96 -18.04 -17.39
CA GLN A 269 10.47 -19.32 -16.91
C GLN A 269 10.05 -20.44 -17.87
N PRO A 270 10.78 -21.57 -17.94
CA PRO A 270 10.33 -22.73 -18.70
C PRO A 270 8.91 -23.15 -18.30
N LEU A 271 8.04 -23.41 -19.29
CA LEU A 271 6.62 -23.71 -19.06
C LEU A 271 6.27 -25.21 -19.03
N VAL A 272 7.26 -26.06 -19.26
CA VAL A 272 7.09 -27.53 -19.32
C VAL A 272 7.19 -28.16 -17.93
N ASP A 273 7.88 -27.50 -16.99
CA ASP A 273 8.11 -27.97 -15.64
C ASP A 273 7.89 -26.82 -14.64
N LEU A 274 7.31 -27.12 -13.48
CA LEU A 274 7.01 -26.18 -12.41
C LEU A 274 8.24 -25.88 -11.54
N ASP A 275 9.27 -26.72 -11.54
CA ASP A 275 10.40 -26.63 -10.60
C ASP A 275 11.12 -25.27 -10.67
N GLY A 276 11.40 -24.78 -11.89
CA GLY A 276 12.06 -23.49 -12.11
C GLY A 276 11.23 -22.30 -11.60
N ALA A 277 9.94 -22.28 -11.92
CA ALA A 277 9.02 -21.23 -11.45
C ALA A 277 8.82 -21.30 -9.92
N THR A 278 8.73 -22.51 -9.37
CA THR A 278 8.57 -22.75 -7.93
C THR A 278 9.80 -22.25 -7.17
N ALA A 279 11.00 -22.65 -7.56
CA ALA A 279 12.25 -22.21 -6.92
C ALA A 279 12.43 -20.69 -7.02
N THR A 280 12.05 -20.09 -8.15
CA THR A 280 12.09 -18.65 -8.38
C THR A 280 11.16 -17.90 -7.41
N LEU A 281 9.91 -18.35 -7.25
CA LEU A 281 8.98 -17.74 -6.29
C LEU A 281 9.34 -18.00 -4.83
N GLU A 282 9.84 -19.20 -4.49
CA GLU A 282 10.36 -19.45 -3.14
C GLU A 282 11.48 -18.48 -2.78
N GLN A 283 12.36 -18.17 -3.73
CA GLN A 283 13.41 -17.17 -3.51
C GLN A 283 12.84 -15.74 -3.42
N ALA A 284 11.85 -15.40 -4.24
CA ALA A 284 11.17 -14.10 -4.13
C ALA A 284 10.54 -13.89 -2.74
N VAL A 285 9.87 -14.92 -2.20
CA VAL A 285 9.27 -14.89 -0.85
C VAL A 285 10.34 -14.79 0.24
N ARG A 286 11.46 -15.51 0.12
CA ARG A 286 12.56 -15.41 1.11
C ARG A 286 13.16 -13.99 1.18
N LEU A 287 13.26 -13.32 0.04
CA LEU A 287 13.82 -11.96 -0.05
C LEU A 287 12.80 -10.90 0.39
N ASN A 288 11.52 -11.08 0.08
CA ASN A 288 10.46 -10.18 0.51
C ASN A 288 9.25 -10.96 1.04
N PRO A 289 9.25 -11.34 2.33
CA PRO A 289 8.14 -12.07 2.95
C PRO A 289 6.95 -11.16 3.28
N TRP A 290 7.07 -9.85 3.06
CA TRP A 290 6.09 -8.85 3.51
C TRP A 290 4.95 -8.62 2.53
N VAL A 291 5.01 -9.20 1.32
CA VAL A 291 3.97 -9.07 0.28
C VAL A 291 3.31 -10.41 -0.01
N GLY A 292 2.00 -10.40 -0.27
CA GLY A 292 1.18 -11.62 -0.36
C GLY A 292 1.17 -12.27 -1.74
N GLU A 293 1.35 -11.48 -2.79
CA GLU A 293 1.19 -11.95 -4.18
C GLU A 293 2.19 -13.04 -4.57
N PRO A 294 3.50 -12.94 -4.28
CA PRO A 294 4.42 -14.03 -4.56
C PRO A 294 4.06 -15.31 -3.80
N GLN A 295 3.58 -15.18 -2.56
CA GLN A 295 3.17 -16.31 -1.71
C GLN A 295 1.90 -17.00 -2.26
N MET A 296 0.93 -16.20 -2.72
CA MET A 296 -0.29 -16.70 -3.34
C MET A 296 0.01 -17.44 -4.66
N VAL A 297 0.84 -16.86 -5.55
CA VAL A 297 1.19 -17.54 -6.82
C VAL A 297 1.97 -18.83 -6.51
N LEU A 298 2.84 -18.80 -5.50
CA LEU A 298 3.56 -19.99 -5.03
C LEU A 298 2.60 -21.07 -4.52
N ALA A 299 1.55 -20.70 -3.79
CA ALA A 299 0.52 -21.64 -3.34
C ALA A 299 -0.19 -22.32 -4.53
N GLN A 300 -0.47 -21.57 -5.60
CA GLN A 300 -1.06 -22.12 -6.82
C GLN A 300 -0.11 -23.11 -7.55
N LEU A 301 1.19 -22.82 -7.59
CA LEU A 301 2.19 -23.76 -8.12
C LEU A 301 2.25 -25.03 -7.26
N TYR A 302 2.24 -24.89 -5.93
CA TYR A 302 2.22 -26.03 -5.02
C TYR A 302 0.98 -26.90 -5.20
N LEU A 303 -0.22 -26.33 -5.35
CA LEU A 303 -1.43 -27.10 -5.67
C LEU A 303 -1.30 -27.85 -7.00
N SER A 304 -0.77 -27.18 -8.02
CA SER A 304 -0.57 -27.77 -9.35
C SER A 304 0.47 -28.90 -9.33
N ALA A 305 1.43 -28.85 -8.40
CA ALA A 305 2.42 -29.90 -8.14
C ALA A 305 1.93 -30.99 -7.15
N GLY A 306 0.68 -30.93 -6.66
CA GLY A 306 0.15 -31.87 -5.67
C GLY A 306 0.69 -31.70 -4.26
N ARG A 307 1.37 -30.58 -3.97
CA ARG A 307 1.96 -30.23 -2.66
C ARG A 307 0.96 -29.48 -1.78
N ALA A 308 -0.14 -30.14 -1.41
CA ALA A 308 -1.27 -29.51 -0.72
C ALA A 308 -0.88 -28.84 0.62
N GLN A 309 -0.02 -29.46 1.43
CA GLN A 309 0.40 -28.88 2.72
C GLN A 309 1.20 -27.59 2.53
N ASP A 310 2.12 -27.57 1.57
CA ASP A 310 2.93 -26.38 1.27
C ASP A 310 2.05 -25.25 0.70
N ALA A 311 1.05 -25.60 -0.12
CA ALA A 311 0.05 -24.67 -0.61
C ALA A 311 -0.78 -24.03 0.51
N ALA A 312 -1.19 -24.81 1.51
CA ALA A 312 -1.93 -24.30 2.66
C ALA A 312 -1.07 -23.30 3.47
N CYS A 313 0.20 -23.63 3.73
CA CYS A 313 1.15 -22.74 4.42
C CYS A 313 1.34 -21.42 3.65
N ALA A 314 1.61 -21.49 2.35
CA ALA A 314 1.80 -20.31 1.51
C ALA A 314 0.51 -19.46 1.39
N SER A 315 -0.66 -20.10 1.31
CA SER A 315 -1.95 -19.39 1.26
C SER A 315 -2.25 -18.66 2.56
N ARG A 316 -1.95 -19.26 3.72
CA ARG A 316 -2.10 -18.62 5.04
C ARG A 316 -1.16 -17.41 5.18
N GLY A 317 0.10 -17.56 4.77
CA GLY A 317 1.05 -16.44 4.73
C GLY A 317 0.59 -15.30 3.82
N ALA A 318 0.08 -15.63 2.63
CA ALA A 318 -0.47 -14.64 1.70
C ALA A 318 -1.68 -13.90 2.31
N LEU A 319 -2.63 -14.61 2.92
CA LEU A 319 -3.77 -13.99 3.61
C LEU A 319 -3.32 -13.09 4.75
N GLN A 320 -2.33 -13.50 5.52
CA GLN A 320 -1.75 -12.67 6.57
C GLN A 320 -1.16 -11.37 6.00
N ALA A 321 -0.40 -11.45 4.91
CA ALA A 321 0.19 -10.28 4.26
C ALA A 321 -0.90 -9.35 3.68
N PHE A 322 -1.88 -9.88 2.96
CA PHE A 322 -3.00 -9.07 2.45
C PHE A 322 -3.78 -8.39 3.56
N SER A 323 -4.00 -9.08 4.68
CA SER A 323 -4.69 -8.55 5.85
C SER A 323 -3.84 -7.53 6.61
N ALA A 324 -2.52 -7.61 6.57
CA ALA A 324 -1.65 -6.59 7.16
C ALA A 324 -1.66 -5.29 6.36
N TRP A 325 -1.74 -5.36 5.02
CA TRP A 325 -1.70 -4.17 4.17
C TRP A 325 -3.06 -3.49 3.99
N GLY A 326 -4.12 -4.25 3.75
CA GLY A 326 -5.39 -3.69 3.28
C GLY A 326 -5.30 -3.09 1.87
N ASN A 327 -4.26 -3.44 1.12
CA ASN A 327 -4.01 -3.04 -0.27
C ASN A 327 -3.15 -4.10 -0.98
N ALA A 328 -3.18 -4.11 -2.31
CA ALA A 328 -2.36 -4.99 -3.13
C ALA A 328 -0.99 -4.35 -3.39
N TRP A 329 0.11 -5.10 -3.42
CA TRP A 329 1.39 -4.64 -3.98
C TRP A 329 1.39 -4.78 -5.52
N ASP A 330 0.79 -5.83 -6.06
CA ASP A 330 0.56 -5.96 -7.50
C ASP A 330 -0.79 -5.36 -7.91
N LYS A 331 -0.71 -4.22 -8.62
CA LYS A 331 -1.87 -3.39 -9.01
C LYS A 331 -2.67 -3.90 -10.20
N ARG A 332 -2.26 -5.01 -10.84
CA ARG A 332 -3.01 -5.59 -11.96
C ARG A 332 -4.35 -6.18 -11.53
N VAL A 333 -4.44 -6.57 -10.27
CA VAL A 333 -5.64 -7.13 -9.64
C VAL A 333 -5.89 -6.39 -8.34
N GLN A 334 -7.17 -6.20 -8.01
CA GLN A 334 -7.58 -5.51 -6.80
C GLN A 334 -7.39 -6.39 -5.55
N TRP A 335 -7.21 -5.74 -4.41
CA TRP A 335 -6.89 -6.40 -3.13
C TRP A 335 -7.93 -7.46 -2.71
N ASP A 336 -9.20 -7.15 -2.88
CA ASP A 336 -10.34 -8.04 -2.63
C ASP A 336 -10.28 -9.30 -3.50
N ALA A 337 -9.96 -9.15 -4.78
CA ALA A 337 -9.78 -10.28 -5.70
C ALA A 337 -8.57 -11.14 -5.33
N TRP A 338 -7.45 -10.53 -4.89
CA TRP A 338 -6.32 -11.29 -4.35
C TRP A 338 -6.70 -12.10 -3.11
N ILE A 339 -7.45 -11.52 -2.17
CA ILE A 339 -7.95 -12.25 -1.00
C ILE A 339 -8.89 -13.36 -1.40
N ALA A 340 -9.87 -13.10 -2.28
CA ALA A 340 -10.85 -14.09 -2.71
C ALA A 340 -10.16 -15.30 -3.35
N TRP A 341 -9.23 -15.07 -4.27
CA TRP A 341 -8.46 -16.13 -4.91
C TRP A 341 -7.62 -16.92 -3.90
N THR A 342 -6.93 -16.24 -2.99
CA THR A 342 -6.12 -16.91 -1.95
C THR A 342 -6.95 -17.79 -1.04
N ARG A 343 -8.19 -17.38 -0.68
CA ARG A 343 -9.10 -18.21 0.09
C ARG A 343 -9.53 -19.46 -0.68
N ILE A 344 -9.74 -19.36 -2.00
CA ILE A 344 -10.03 -20.52 -2.85
C ILE A 344 -8.84 -21.49 -2.89
N LEU A 345 -7.61 -20.98 -3.01
CA LEU A 345 -6.39 -21.81 -2.95
C LEU A 345 -6.28 -22.52 -1.60
N LEU A 346 -6.50 -21.81 -0.49
CA LEU A 346 -6.47 -22.39 0.85
C LEU A 346 -7.52 -23.51 1.01
N GLN A 347 -8.78 -23.24 0.63
CA GLN A 347 -9.84 -24.25 0.66
C GLN A 347 -9.48 -25.47 -0.20
N SER A 348 -8.92 -25.24 -1.39
CA SER A 348 -8.49 -26.33 -2.29
C SER A 348 -7.32 -27.14 -1.73
N ALA A 349 -6.44 -26.50 -0.96
CA ALA A 349 -5.31 -27.15 -0.30
C ALA A 349 -5.76 -28.02 0.89
N GLU A 350 -6.79 -27.57 1.62
CA GLU A 350 -7.27 -28.24 2.84
C GLU A 350 -8.31 -29.31 2.57
N GLU A 351 -9.22 -29.06 1.64
CA GLU A 351 -10.33 -29.96 1.31
C GLU A 351 -10.07 -30.78 0.03
N GLY A 352 -8.99 -30.47 -0.69
CA GLY A 352 -8.80 -30.94 -2.06
C GLY A 352 -9.72 -30.21 -3.04
N GLY A 353 -9.83 -30.76 -4.26
CA GLY A 353 -10.68 -30.18 -5.30
C GLY A 353 -9.96 -29.19 -6.23
N TRP A 354 -8.63 -29.07 -6.15
CA TRP A 354 -7.87 -28.41 -7.19
C TRP A 354 -8.06 -29.14 -8.54
N PRO A 355 -8.44 -28.44 -9.62
CA PRO A 355 -8.83 -29.09 -10.86
C PRO A 355 -7.64 -29.75 -11.57
N ALA A 356 -7.80 -31.02 -11.96
CA ALA A 356 -6.81 -31.75 -12.76
C ALA A 356 -6.72 -31.26 -14.22
N ARG A 357 -7.68 -30.46 -14.68
CA ARG A 357 -7.75 -29.94 -16.05
C ARG A 357 -7.86 -28.42 -16.06
N LEU A 358 -7.12 -27.78 -16.95
CA LEU A 358 -7.08 -26.31 -17.07
C LEU A 358 -8.45 -25.68 -17.36
N ASP A 359 -9.30 -26.32 -18.17
CA ASP A 359 -10.65 -25.80 -18.47
C ASP A 359 -11.59 -25.79 -17.25
N LYS A 360 -11.21 -26.49 -16.17
CA LYS A 360 -11.98 -26.50 -14.92
C LYS A 360 -11.54 -25.43 -13.92
N LEU A 361 -10.43 -24.72 -14.20
CA LEU A 361 -9.95 -23.63 -13.34
C LEU A 361 -11.00 -22.52 -13.17
N ASN A 362 -11.82 -22.25 -14.19
CA ASN A 362 -12.87 -21.22 -14.10
C ASN A 362 -14.09 -21.65 -13.26
N ASN A 363 -14.12 -22.87 -12.72
CA ASN A 363 -15.24 -23.39 -11.92
C ASN A 363 -14.89 -23.49 -10.43
N VAL A 364 -13.70 -23.07 -10.00
CA VAL A 364 -13.35 -23.06 -8.57
C VAL A 364 -14.05 -21.91 -7.87
N ALA A 365 -14.56 -22.17 -6.67
CA ALA A 365 -15.28 -21.20 -5.87
C ALA A 365 -15.16 -21.54 -4.38
N LEU A 366 -15.40 -20.54 -3.54
CA LEU A 366 -15.58 -20.76 -2.11
C LEU A 366 -16.87 -21.56 -1.89
N LYS A 367 -16.78 -22.58 -1.04
CA LYS A 367 -17.93 -23.32 -0.54
C LYS A 367 -18.39 -22.66 0.76
N GLY A 368 -19.71 -22.55 0.93
CA GLY A 368 -20.34 -21.97 2.11
C GLY A 368 -20.37 -22.90 3.30
#